data_AF-A0A381PPP5-F1
#
_entry.id   AF-A0A381PPP5-F1
#
_cell.length_a   1.000
_cell.length_b   1.000
_cell.length_c   1.000
_cell.angle_alpha   90.00
_cell.angle_beta   90.00
_cell.angle_gamma   90.00
#
_symmetry.space_group_name_H-M   'P 1'
#
loop_
_entity.id
_entity.type
_entity.pdbx_description
1 polymer ?
#
loop_
_entity_poly.entity_id
_entity_poly.type
_entity_poly.pdbx_seq_one_letter_code
_entity_poly.pdbx_strand_id
1 'polypeptide(L)'
;MTNSMAKPNQPKLVFRQFFDKDTGTFTYFLFDSETMEGLIIDPVKEQFDRSLQFIEELGVELKYVIDTHVHADHVTSSCMLREATGAKSVFGEPAGIECADILLEDGDELEFGHFSLKAIATPGHTDACTSFYTEGMLFTGDSLLIRGCGRTDFQLGDPEKLYESITQKLYSYPDDTLVYPGHDYLGRTASCIREEKAFNPRIGSGQTVEKFVQIMKNLDLPKPQRIDSTVPQNLQCGFSLELGHVNEDNFTMHDLYQLLDNLKSTERVIDVRTPNEYSQGHVPGSLNIPMGNEQSFLEELSSYQRIFVHCHSGRRAQTVYTMLGMQGLENVVCINSSGMADWTIAGFPVER
;
A
#
# COMPACT_ATOMS: atom_id res chain seq x y z
N MET A 1 -19.36 -40.42 -31.43
CA MET A 1 -18.91 -39.72 -30.22
C MET A 1 -17.75 -38.82 -30.62
N THR A 2 -18.03 -37.61 -31.06
CA THR A 2 -17.01 -36.62 -31.39
C THR A 2 -16.60 -35.94 -30.10
N ASN A 3 -15.42 -36.28 -29.61
CA ASN A 3 -14.79 -35.67 -28.45
C ASN A 3 -14.52 -34.20 -28.80
N SER A 4 -15.32 -33.29 -28.25
CA SER A 4 -15.06 -31.85 -28.32
C SER A 4 -13.83 -31.59 -27.44
N MET A 5 -12.64 -31.58 -28.03
CA MET A 5 -11.46 -31.00 -27.38
C MET A 5 -11.85 -29.58 -27.00
N ALA A 6 -11.91 -29.29 -25.69
CA ALA A 6 -12.05 -27.94 -25.20
C ALA A 6 -10.94 -27.11 -25.84
N LYS A 7 -11.31 -26.02 -26.53
CA LYS A 7 -10.30 -25.05 -26.99
C LYS A 7 -9.48 -24.65 -25.77
N PRO A 8 -8.14 -24.51 -25.89
CA PRO A 8 -7.37 -23.90 -24.81
C PRO A 8 -8.07 -22.59 -24.44
N ASN A 9 -8.21 -22.34 -23.14
CA ASN A 9 -8.67 -21.01 -22.70
C ASN A 9 -7.75 -19.99 -23.37
N GLN A 10 -8.31 -18.84 -23.75
CA GLN A 10 -7.49 -17.71 -24.14
C GLN A 10 -7.13 -16.96 -22.86
N PRO A 11 -5.92 -16.40 -22.76
CA PRO A 11 -5.53 -15.59 -21.61
C PRO A 11 -6.52 -14.42 -21.49
N LYS A 12 -6.99 -14.18 -20.27
CA LYS A 12 -7.91 -13.11 -19.93
C LYS A 12 -7.30 -12.25 -18.85
N LEU A 13 -7.34 -10.94 -19.06
CA LEU A 13 -7.02 -9.97 -18.04
C LEU A 13 -8.11 -9.99 -16.97
N VAL A 14 -7.75 -10.41 -15.76
CA VAL A 14 -8.64 -10.33 -14.60
C VAL A 14 -8.42 -9.00 -13.93
N PHE A 15 -9.52 -8.28 -13.66
CA PHE A 15 -9.51 -6.95 -13.08
C PHE A 15 -10.33 -6.90 -11.79
N ARG A 16 -9.79 -6.24 -10.76
CA ARG A 16 -10.50 -5.87 -9.53
C ARG A 16 -10.21 -4.41 -9.19
N GLN A 17 -11.26 -3.71 -8.77
CA GLN A 17 -11.18 -2.37 -8.21
C GLN A 17 -11.57 -2.45 -6.74
N PHE A 18 -10.66 -2.02 -5.88
CA PHE A 18 -10.90 -1.85 -4.45
C PHE A 18 -11.06 -0.37 -4.13
N PHE A 19 -11.79 -0.08 -3.06
CA PHE A 19 -12.03 1.29 -2.60
C PHE A 19 -11.64 1.41 -1.14
N ASP A 20 -10.88 2.44 -0.79
CA ASP A 20 -10.68 2.89 0.57
C ASP A 20 -11.65 4.04 0.87
N LYS A 21 -12.49 3.84 1.89
CA LYS A 21 -13.55 4.80 2.21
C LYS A 21 -13.00 6.05 2.91
N ASP A 22 -11.90 5.91 3.65
CA ASP A 22 -11.39 6.98 4.51
C ASP A 22 -10.66 8.05 3.69
N THR A 23 -10.01 7.64 2.60
CA THR A 23 -9.27 8.53 1.69
C THR A 23 -9.98 8.71 0.34
N GLY A 24 -10.96 7.87 0.02
CA GLY A 24 -11.66 7.90 -1.26
C GLY A 24 -10.81 7.34 -2.40
N THR A 25 -9.76 6.57 -2.07
CA THR A 25 -8.78 6.05 -3.01
C THR A 25 -9.28 4.78 -3.68
N PHE A 26 -9.03 4.64 -4.97
CA PHE A 26 -9.15 3.38 -5.69
C PHE A 26 -7.79 2.69 -5.79
N THR A 27 -7.77 1.41 -5.49
CA THR A 27 -6.65 0.50 -5.75
C THR A 27 -7.07 -0.48 -6.84
N TYR A 28 -6.21 -0.71 -7.82
CA TYR A 28 -6.52 -1.59 -8.95
C TYR A 28 -5.63 -2.82 -8.94
N PHE A 29 -6.22 -4.00 -8.98
CA PHE A 29 -5.51 -5.27 -9.02
C PHE A 29 -5.79 -6.00 -10.33
N LEU A 30 -4.73 -6.30 -11.07
CA LEU A 30 -4.78 -6.86 -12.41
C LEU A 30 -3.88 -8.09 -12.49
N PHE A 31 -4.34 -9.16 -13.15
CA PHE A 31 -3.51 -10.33 -13.39
C PHE A 31 -3.96 -11.14 -14.60
N ASP A 32 -3.03 -11.90 -15.16
CA ASP A 32 -3.32 -12.86 -16.22
C ASP A 32 -3.95 -14.14 -15.64
N SER A 33 -5.13 -14.52 -16.14
CA SER A 33 -5.83 -15.73 -15.70
C SER A 33 -5.11 -17.06 -15.95
N GLU A 34 -4.09 -17.07 -16.82
CA GLU A 34 -3.33 -18.28 -17.17
C GLU A 34 -1.99 -18.38 -16.44
N THR A 35 -1.16 -17.33 -16.52
CA THR A 35 0.15 -17.34 -15.86
C THR A 35 0.04 -17.00 -14.38
N MET A 36 -1.05 -16.38 -13.96
CA MET A 36 -1.25 -15.82 -12.62
C MET A 36 -0.26 -14.72 -12.26
N GLU A 37 0.48 -14.17 -13.23
CA GLU A 37 1.30 -12.98 -13.02
C GLU A 37 0.43 -11.72 -13.02
N GLY A 38 0.70 -10.81 -12.08
CA GLY A 38 -0.13 -9.62 -11.90
C GLY A 38 0.58 -8.41 -11.33
N LEU A 39 -0.19 -7.35 -11.16
CA LEU A 39 0.24 -6.07 -10.62
C LEU A 39 -0.87 -5.42 -9.81
N ILE A 40 -0.48 -4.49 -8.95
CA ILE A 40 -1.40 -3.66 -8.17
C ILE A 40 -1.02 -2.19 -8.30
N ILE A 41 -2.01 -1.31 -8.47
CA ILE A 41 -1.85 0.14 -8.68
C ILE A 41 -2.49 0.89 -7.52
N ASP A 42 -1.78 1.88 -6.97
CA ASP A 42 -2.15 2.77 -5.87
C ASP A 42 -2.63 2.02 -4.60
N PRO A 43 -1.82 1.13 -4.00
CA PRO A 43 -2.26 0.33 -2.87
C PRO A 43 -2.11 1.09 -1.53
N VAL A 44 -3.18 1.14 -0.74
CA VAL A 44 -3.22 1.89 0.53
C VAL A 44 -2.68 1.08 1.71
N LYS A 45 -1.85 1.70 2.57
CA LYS A 45 -1.24 1.09 3.79
C LYS A 45 -2.26 0.39 4.68
N GLU A 46 -3.34 1.08 5.06
CA GLU A 46 -4.39 0.56 5.93
C GLU A 46 -5.18 -0.60 5.29
N GLN A 47 -5.03 -0.80 3.98
CA GLN A 47 -5.66 -1.87 3.21
C GLN A 47 -4.67 -2.97 2.80
N PHE A 48 -3.49 -3.01 3.42
CA PHE A 48 -2.46 -4.00 3.16
C PHE A 48 -2.98 -5.43 3.34
N ASP A 49 -3.57 -5.76 4.49
CA ASP A 49 -4.01 -7.12 4.80
C ASP A 49 -5.08 -7.61 3.81
N ARG A 50 -6.01 -6.72 3.43
CA ARG A 50 -6.99 -6.99 2.38
C ARG A 50 -6.30 -7.31 1.06
N SER A 51 -5.34 -6.49 0.64
CA SER A 51 -4.66 -6.65 -0.65
C SER A 51 -3.86 -7.95 -0.67
N LEU A 52 -3.09 -8.23 0.38
CA LEU A 52 -2.30 -9.46 0.53
C LEU A 52 -3.20 -10.70 0.53
N GLN A 53 -4.32 -10.68 1.27
CA GLN A 53 -5.28 -11.78 1.29
C GLN A 53 -5.78 -12.12 -0.13
N PHE A 54 -6.16 -11.12 -0.93
CA PHE A 54 -6.61 -11.37 -2.31
C PHE A 54 -5.49 -11.92 -3.21
N ILE A 55 -4.25 -11.43 -3.05
CA ILE A 55 -3.09 -11.93 -3.80
C ILE A 55 -2.85 -13.41 -3.48
N GLU A 56 -2.86 -13.78 -2.19
CA GLU A 56 -2.60 -15.15 -1.72
C GLU A 56 -3.74 -16.11 -2.05
N GLU A 57 -5.00 -15.75 -1.78
CA GLU A 57 -6.16 -16.62 -2.02
C GLU A 57 -6.35 -16.93 -3.51
N LEU A 58 -6.02 -15.97 -4.38
CA LEU A 58 -6.10 -16.17 -5.82
C LEU A 58 -4.84 -16.82 -6.38
N GLY A 59 -3.75 -16.92 -5.62
CA GLY A 59 -2.49 -17.51 -6.05
C GLY A 59 -1.78 -16.68 -7.13
N VAL A 60 -1.85 -15.34 -7.03
CA VAL A 60 -1.24 -14.43 -8.00
C VAL A 60 0.23 -14.18 -7.65
N GLU A 61 1.11 -14.34 -8.63
CA GLU A 61 2.49 -13.87 -8.57
C GLU A 61 2.51 -12.36 -8.85
N LEU A 62 2.60 -11.56 -7.78
CA LEU A 62 2.67 -10.12 -7.91
C LEU A 62 4.04 -9.71 -8.46
N LYS A 63 4.09 -9.16 -9.67
CA LYS A 63 5.31 -8.69 -10.33
C LYS A 63 5.63 -7.26 -9.95
N TYR A 64 4.60 -6.42 -9.86
CA TYR A 64 4.75 -4.98 -9.69
C TYR A 64 3.76 -4.41 -8.67
N VAL A 65 4.27 -3.48 -7.86
CA VAL A 65 3.48 -2.59 -7.02
C VAL A 65 3.72 -1.18 -7.53
N ILE A 66 2.66 -0.54 -8.01
CA ILE A 66 2.76 0.67 -8.83
C ILE A 66 2.04 1.81 -8.11
N ASP A 67 2.70 2.95 -7.98
CA ASP A 67 2.09 4.19 -7.51
C ASP A 67 2.07 5.19 -8.67
N THR A 68 0.88 5.73 -8.98
CA THR A 68 0.69 6.72 -10.05
C THR A 68 1.40 8.03 -9.75
N HIS A 69 1.55 8.36 -8.46
CA HIS A 69 2.28 9.53 -7.97
C HIS A 69 2.57 9.38 -6.47
N VAL A 70 3.36 10.29 -5.93
CA VAL A 70 3.52 10.42 -4.47
C VAL A 70 2.21 10.94 -3.88
N HIS A 71 1.46 10.08 -3.21
CA HIS A 71 0.14 10.45 -2.66
C HIS A 71 0.26 11.42 -1.47
N ALA A 72 -0.72 12.32 -1.33
CA ALA A 72 -0.78 13.32 -0.25
C ALA A 72 -1.88 13.03 0.79
N ASP A 73 -2.78 12.11 0.49
CA ASP A 73 -3.98 11.79 1.27
C ASP A 73 -3.84 10.46 2.05
N HIS A 74 -3.08 9.50 1.52
CA HIS A 74 -2.80 8.21 2.15
C HIS A 74 -1.33 7.85 2.10
N VAL A 75 -0.92 6.88 2.91
CA VAL A 75 0.41 6.26 2.82
C VAL A 75 0.31 5.03 1.93
N THR A 76 1.21 4.89 0.97
CA THR A 76 1.24 3.70 0.11
C THR A 76 1.69 2.46 0.89
N SER A 77 1.17 1.29 0.52
CA SER A 77 1.65 -0.03 0.99
C SER A 77 2.74 -0.62 0.09
N SER A 78 3.29 0.17 -0.84
CA SER A 78 4.28 -0.26 -1.84
C SER A 78 5.44 -1.06 -1.24
N CYS A 79 6.11 -0.53 -0.19
CA CYS A 79 7.19 -1.24 0.48
C CYS A 79 6.72 -2.55 1.16
N MET A 80 5.55 -2.53 1.82
CA MET A 80 5.02 -3.70 2.53
C MET A 80 4.68 -4.84 1.57
N LEU A 81 4.01 -4.53 0.45
CA LEU A 81 3.67 -5.54 -0.56
C LEU A 81 4.92 -6.06 -1.27
N ARG A 82 5.89 -5.19 -1.57
CA ARG A 82 7.20 -5.62 -2.08
C ARG A 82 7.87 -6.61 -1.13
N GLU A 83 7.94 -6.32 0.16
CA GLU A 83 8.58 -7.19 1.15
C GLU A 83 7.85 -8.52 1.33
N ALA A 84 6.51 -8.49 1.35
CA ALA A 84 5.69 -9.69 1.54
C ALA A 84 5.67 -10.62 0.32
N THR A 85 5.79 -10.07 -0.90
CA THR A 85 5.57 -10.83 -2.15
C THR A 85 6.80 -10.98 -3.03
N GLY A 86 7.82 -10.14 -2.84
CA GLY A 86 8.97 -10.02 -3.74
C GLY A 86 8.71 -9.22 -5.03
N ALA A 87 7.53 -8.60 -5.17
CA ALA A 87 7.20 -7.71 -6.27
C ALA A 87 8.15 -6.49 -6.32
N LYS A 88 8.30 -5.86 -7.50
CA LYS A 88 9.08 -4.63 -7.65
C LYS A 88 8.21 -3.40 -7.41
N SER A 89 8.70 -2.43 -6.62
CA SER A 89 8.04 -1.13 -6.49
C SER A 89 8.32 -0.25 -7.71
N VAL A 90 7.31 0.48 -8.18
CA VAL A 90 7.34 1.21 -9.44
C VAL A 90 6.76 2.60 -9.29
N PHE A 91 7.50 3.61 -9.74
CA PHE A 91 7.08 5.01 -9.82
C PHE A 91 7.44 5.60 -11.19
N GLY A 92 6.87 6.73 -11.55
CA GLY A 92 7.29 7.50 -12.73
C GLY A 92 8.40 8.52 -12.43
N GLU A 93 9.26 8.77 -13.40
CA GLU A 93 10.13 9.95 -13.39
C GLU A 93 9.30 11.25 -13.56
N PRO A 94 9.72 12.40 -13.00
CA PRO A 94 10.95 12.65 -12.24
C PRO A 94 10.76 12.55 -10.71
N ALA A 95 9.94 11.63 -10.20
CA ALA A 95 9.56 11.62 -8.77
C ALA A 95 10.75 11.56 -7.79
N GLY A 96 11.93 11.09 -8.25
CA GLY A 96 13.16 11.08 -7.45
C GLY A 96 13.09 10.13 -6.24
N ILE A 97 12.34 9.03 -6.38
CA ILE A 97 12.05 8.08 -5.32
C ILE A 97 13.18 7.05 -5.24
N GLU A 98 14.19 7.30 -4.40
CA GLU A 98 15.38 6.43 -4.30
C GLU A 98 15.08 4.99 -3.89
N CYS A 99 13.98 4.75 -3.19
CA CYS A 99 13.56 3.42 -2.75
C CYS A 99 12.82 2.60 -3.81
N ALA A 100 12.44 3.19 -4.95
CA ALA A 100 11.71 2.50 -6.00
C ALA A 100 12.64 1.55 -6.76
N ASP A 101 12.19 0.33 -7.04
CA ASP A 101 12.98 -0.64 -7.82
C ASP A 101 13.00 -0.29 -9.31
N ILE A 102 11.93 0.35 -9.81
CA ILE A 102 11.78 0.79 -11.20
C ILE A 102 11.26 2.22 -11.22
N LEU A 103 11.95 3.08 -11.99
CA LEU A 103 11.50 4.41 -12.36
C LEU A 103 11.17 4.41 -13.85
N LEU A 104 9.93 4.75 -14.19
CA LEU A 104 9.40 4.68 -15.55
C LEU A 104 9.51 6.03 -16.27
N GLU A 105 9.90 5.98 -17.54
CA GLU A 105 9.78 7.08 -18.48
C GLU A 105 8.47 6.99 -19.29
N ASP A 106 8.13 8.07 -20.01
CA ASP A 106 6.97 8.11 -20.89
C ASP A 106 7.07 7.06 -22.00
N GLY A 107 6.09 6.16 -22.06
CA GLY A 107 6.01 5.12 -23.09
C GLY A 107 6.64 3.79 -22.72
N ASP A 108 7.28 3.68 -21.55
CA ASP A 108 7.76 2.39 -21.03
C ASP A 108 6.61 1.38 -20.84
N GLU A 109 6.92 0.09 -20.91
CA GLU A 109 5.94 -0.98 -20.73
C GLU A 109 6.41 -1.99 -19.68
N LEU A 110 5.48 -2.41 -18.82
CA LEU A 110 5.66 -3.48 -17.84
C LEU A 110 4.88 -4.72 -18.25
N GLU A 111 5.59 -5.81 -18.54
CA GLU A 111 4.99 -7.09 -18.95
C GLU A 111 4.56 -7.93 -17.72
N PHE A 112 3.36 -8.50 -17.78
CA PHE A 112 2.86 -9.43 -16.77
C PHE A 112 2.01 -10.51 -17.46
N GLY A 113 2.51 -11.75 -17.51
CA GLY A 113 1.91 -12.81 -18.31
C GLY A 113 1.87 -12.46 -19.79
N HIS A 114 0.68 -12.53 -20.38
CA HIS A 114 0.43 -12.21 -21.78
C HIS A 114 0.05 -10.73 -22.03
N PHE A 115 0.04 -9.90 -20.99
CA PHE A 115 -0.38 -8.51 -21.06
C PHE A 115 0.78 -7.56 -20.76
N SER A 116 0.67 -6.31 -21.22
CA SER A 116 1.59 -5.23 -20.84
C SER A 116 0.82 -4.01 -20.32
N LEU A 117 1.43 -3.29 -19.38
CA LEU A 117 0.95 -2.02 -18.84
C LEU A 117 1.86 -0.90 -19.33
N LYS A 118 1.33 -0.02 -20.17
CA LYS A 118 2.07 1.11 -20.74
C LYS A 118 2.01 2.34 -19.84
N ALA A 119 3.17 2.90 -19.53
CA ALA A 119 3.32 4.15 -18.78
C ALA A 119 3.11 5.37 -19.68
N ILE A 120 2.43 6.39 -19.15
CA ILE A 120 2.14 7.65 -19.81
C ILE A 120 2.42 8.76 -18.80
N ALA A 121 3.49 9.52 -18.99
CA ALA A 121 3.81 10.63 -18.11
C ALA A 121 2.73 11.71 -18.25
N THR A 122 2.03 11.99 -17.16
CA THR A 122 0.90 12.94 -17.10
C THR A 122 1.08 13.97 -15.99
N PRO A 123 2.20 14.74 -16.01
CA PRO A 123 2.47 15.75 -15.00
C PRO A 123 1.37 16.81 -14.96
N GLY A 124 1.14 17.36 -13.78
CA GLY A 124 0.21 18.45 -13.57
C GLY A 124 -0.42 18.45 -12.19
N HIS A 125 -0.91 17.30 -11.71
CA HIS A 125 -1.31 17.17 -10.30
C HIS A 125 -0.06 17.18 -9.40
N THR A 126 0.91 16.32 -9.72
CA THR A 126 2.31 16.43 -9.32
C THR A 126 3.18 16.49 -10.58
N ASP A 127 4.46 16.79 -10.45
CA ASP A 127 5.40 16.79 -11.57
C ASP A 127 5.76 15.39 -12.10
N ALA A 128 5.45 14.33 -11.33
CA ALA A 128 5.75 12.94 -11.66
C ALA A 128 4.51 12.03 -11.77
N CYS A 129 3.31 12.62 -11.86
CA CYS A 129 2.10 11.85 -12.12
C CYS A 129 2.24 11.03 -13.41
N THR A 130 1.95 9.75 -13.31
CA THR A 130 1.99 8.79 -14.41
C THR A 130 0.66 8.06 -14.49
N SER A 131 0.07 8.07 -15.68
CA SER A 131 -1.11 7.27 -16.01
C SER A 131 -0.67 5.97 -16.68
N PHE A 132 -1.52 4.94 -16.63
CA PHE A 132 -1.21 3.63 -17.18
C PHE A 132 -2.31 3.12 -18.11
N TYR A 133 -1.93 2.45 -19.19
CA TYR A 133 -2.87 1.89 -20.16
C TYR A 133 -2.64 0.41 -20.39
N THR A 134 -3.71 -0.37 -20.40
CA THR A 134 -3.72 -1.77 -20.85
C THR A 134 -5.13 -2.17 -21.29
N GLU A 135 -5.26 -2.96 -22.36
CA GLU A 135 -6.54 -3.58 -22.78
C GLU A 135 -7.79 -2.66 -22.76
N GLY A 136 -7.66 -1.42 -23.24
CA GLY A 136 -8.78 -0.45 -23.29
C GLY A 136 -9.13 0.22 -21.96
N MET A 137 -8.30 0.03 -20.94
CA MET A 137 -8.42 0.65 -19.63
C MET A 137 -7.28 1.64 -19.40
N LEU A 138 -7.63 2.82 -18.91
CA LEU A 138 -6.70 3.90 -18.59
C LEU A 138 -6.79 4.25 -17.11
N PHE A 139 -5.75 3.94 -16.35
CA PHE A 139 -5.58 4.27 -14.94
C PHE A 139 -4.94 5.64 -14.83
N THR A 140 -5.70 6.65 -14.39
CA THR A 140 -5.32 8.05 -14.57
C THR A 140 -4.75 8.71 -13.32
N GLY A 141 -4.63 7.97 -12.22
CA GLY A 141 -4.30 8.52 -10.91
C GLY A 141 -5.13 9.78 -10.65
N ASP A 142 -4.46 10.83 -10.21
CA ASP A 142 -5.09 12.13 -9.98
C ASP A 142 -4.94 13.12 -11.14
N SER A 143 -4.44 12.69 -12.30
CA SER A 143 -4.40 13.56 -13.47
C SER A 143 -5.83 13.81 -14.01
N LEU A 144 -6.60 12.76 -14.28
CA LEU A 144 -7.99 12.86 -14.74
C LEU A 144 -8.91 12.14 -13.74
N LEU A 145 -9.95 12.85 -13.28
CA LEU A 145 -10.99 12.31 -12.38
C LEU A 145 -12.34 12.30 -13.08
N ILE A 146 -13.32 11.57 -12.53
CA ILE A 146 -14.67 11.51 -13.11
C ILE A 146 -15.34 12.88 -12.99
N ARG A 147 -15.56 13.54 -14.15
CA ARG A 147 -16.05 14.92 -14.24
C ARG A 147 -15.18 15.91 -13.46
N GLY A 148 -13.87 15.66 -13.40
CA GLY A 148 -12.93 16.53 -12.71
C GLY A 148 -11.47 16.24 -13.07
N CYS A 149 -10.57 16.72 -12.23
CA CYS A 149 -9.14 16.45 -12.29
C CYS A 149 -8.54 16.70 -10.89
N GLY A 150 -7.32 16.24 -10.66
CA GLY A 150 -6.57 16.56 -9.45
C GLY A 150 -6.30 18.06 -9.34
N ARG A 151 -6.02 18.51 -8.11
CA ARG A 151 -5.57 19.88 -7.82
C ARG A 151 -4.15 20.09 -8.31
N THR A 152 -3.69 21.34 -8.45
CA THR A 152 -2.37 21.65 -9.06
C THR A 152 -1.59 22.70 -8.27
N ASP A 153 -1.86 22.81 -6.98
CA ASP A 153 -1.35 23.86 -6.09
C ASP A 153 -0.33 23.34 -5.05
N PHE A 154 -0.02 22.03 -5.09
CA PHE A 154 0.97 21.37 -4.24
C PHE A 154 1.88 20.45 -5.09
N GLN A 155 2.96 19.93 -4.50
CA GLN A 155 3.82 18.89 -5.09
C GLN A 155 4.28 19.19 -6.52
N LEU A 156 4.69 20.45 -6.77
CA LEU A 156 5.13 20.93 -8.09
C LEU A 156 4.05 20.80 -9.18
N GLY A 157 2.78 20.76 -8.77
CA GLY A 157 1.63 20.78 -9.65
C GLY A 157 1.57 22.03 -10.52
N ASP A 158 1.05 21.86 -11.73
CA ASP A 158 1.00 22.87 -12.78
C ASP A 158 -0.26 22.66 -13.64
N PRO A 159 -1.20 23.63 -13.66
CA PRO A 159 -2.43 23.50 -14.43
C PRO A 159 -2.21 23.54 -15.95
N GLU A 160 -1.17 24.20 -16.46
CA GLU A 160 -0.89 24.19 -17.90
C GLU A 160 -0.42 22.80 -18.32
N LYS A 161 0.53 22.22 -17.57
CA LYS A 161 0.97 20.84 -17.79
C LYS A 161 -0.16 19.83 -17.62
N LEU A 162 -1.01 19.99 -16.60
CA LEU A 162 -2.15 19.10 -16.40
C LEU A 162 -3.09 19.13 -17.60
N TYR A 163 -3.35 20.33 -18.12
CA TYR A 163 -4.20 20.51 -19.29
C TYR A 163 -3.61 19.81 -20.52
N GLU A 164 -2.31 19.97 -20.78
CA GLU A 164 -1.61 19.30 -21.88
C GLU A 164 -1.59 17.78 -21.72
N SER A 165 -1.27 17.28 -20.52
CA SER A 165 -1.30 15.86 -20.18
C SER A 165 -2.66 15.23 -20.50
N ILE A 166 -3.75 15.87 -20.10
CA ILE A 166 -5.09 15.34 -20.35
C ILE A 166 -5.46 15.46 -21.84
N THR A 167 -5.33 16.65 -22.43
CA THR A 167 -5.87 16.91 -23.78
C THR A 167 -5.03 16.34 -24.90
N GLN A 168 -3.71 16.32 -24.76
CA GLN A 168 -2.79 15.87 -25.81
C GLN A 168 -2.42 14.39 -25.64
N LYS A 169 -2.32 13.88 -24.40
CA LYS A 169 -1.98 12.47 -24.15
C LYS A 169 -3.22 11.62 -23.88
N LEU A 170 -3.94 11.86 -22.79
CA LEU A 170 -5.03 10.96 -22.38
C LEU A 170 -6.21 10.97 -23.38
N TYR A 171 -6.61 12.14 -23.87
CA TYR A 171 -7.67 12.27 -24.86
C TYR A 171 -7.29 11.80 -26.27
N SER A 172 -6.03 11.42 -26.50
CA SER A 172 -5.61 10.79 -27.76
C SER A 172 -6.06 9.33 -27.88
N TYR A 173 -6.40 8.69 -26.76
CA TYR A 173 -6.93 7.32 -26.75
C TYR A 173 -8.36 7.25 -27.33
N PRO A 174 -8.79 6.06 -27.80
CA PRO A 174 -10.14 5.83 -28.30
C PRO A 174 -11.23 6.31 -27.34
N ASP A 175 -12.34 6.76 -27.90
CA ASP A 175 -13.45 7.35 -27.15
C ASP A 175 -14.14 6.36 -26.18
N ASP A 176 -14.05 5.06 -26.45
CA ASP A 176 -14.57 3.97 -25.63
C ASP A 176 -13.56 3.45 -24.58
N THR A 177 -12.33 3.97 -24.56
CA THR A 177 -11.35 3.67 -23.50
C THR A 177 -11.91 4.08 -22.14
N LEU A 178 -11.93 3.12 -21.21
CA LEU A 178 -12.40 3.32 -19.85
C LEU A 178 -11.38 4.12 -19.04
N VAL A 179 -11.88 5.00 -18.18
CA VAL A 179 -11.08 5.85 -17.29
C VAL A 179 -11.29 5.42 -15.85
N TYR A 180 -10.21 5.05 -15.19
CA TYR A 180 -10.13 4.59 -13.81
C TYR A 180 -9.24 5.55 -12.99
N PRO A 181 -9.84 6.47 -12.21
CA PRO A 181 -9.09 7.49 -11.48
C PRO A 181 -8.45 6.97 -10.20
N GLY A 182 -7.55 7.73 -9.59
CA GLY A 182 -7.02 7.45 -8.25
C GLY A 182 -8.06 7.68 -7.14
N HIS A 183 -9.00 8.60 -7.35
CA HIS A 183 -10.00 8.98 -6.33
C HIS A 183 -11.40 9.22 -6.87
N ASP A 184 -12.41 8.96 -6.03
CA ASP A 184 -13.76 9.51 -6.17
C ASP A 184 -14.44 9.69 -4.80
N TYR A 185 -15.25 10.76 -4.70
CA TYR A 185 -15.92 11.16 -3.46
C TYR A 185 -17.44 11.11 -3.54
N LEU A 186 -18.00 10.63 -4.66
CA LEU A 186 -19.43 10.61 -4.97
C LEU A 186 -19.97 9.19 -5.25
N GLY A 187 -19.13 8.16 -5.05
CA GLY A 187 -19.48 6.75 -5.26
C GLY A 187 -19.48 6.33 -6.73
N ARG A 188 -18.78 7.05 -7.61
CA ARG A 188 -18.61 6.71 -9.03
C ARG A 188 -17.33 5.90 -9.19
N THR A 189 -17.37 4.85 -10.01
CA THR A 189 -16.27 3.88 -10.08
C THR A 189 -15.42 4.01 -11.34
N ALA A 190 -15.99 4.46 -12.46
CA ALA A 190 -15.29 4.64 -13.73
C ALA A 190 -16.00 5.67 -14.63
N SER A 191 -15.32 6.11 -15.68
CA SER A 191 -15.84 6.92 -16.80
C SER A 191 -15.27 6.39 -18.13
N CYS A 192 -15.37 7.15 -19.21
CA CYS A 192 -14.63 6.89 -20.46
C CYS A 192 -14.14 8.18 -21.11
N ILE A 193 -13.22 8.07 -22.07
CA ILE A 193 -12.62 9.23 -22.76
C ILE A 193 -13.68 10.10 -23.43
N ARG A 194 -14.66 9.51 -24.13
CA ARG A 194 -15.78 10.25 -24.74
C ARG A 194 -16.53 11.09 -23.72
N GLU A 195 -16.82 10.49 -22.58
CA GLU A 195 -17.58 11.14 -21.52
C GLU A 195 -16.81 12.31 -20.91
N GLU A 196 -15.53 12.15 -20.63
CA GLU A 196 -14.71 13.25 -20.09
C GLU A 196 -14.50 14.36 -21.12
N LYS A 197 -14.22 14.02 -22.40
CA LYS A 197 -14.14 15.01 -23.49
C LYS A 197 -15.42 15.83 -23.62
N ALA A 198 -16.59 15.20 -23.50
CA ALA A 198 -17.86 15.87 -23.67
C ALA A 198 -18.31 16.63 -22.42
N PHE A 199 -18.15 16.04 -21.24
CA PHE A 199 -18.91 16.45 -20.05
C PHE A 199 -18.03 16.82 -18.85
N ASN A 200 -16.71 16.74 -18.93
CA ASN A 200 -15.86 17.22 -17.85
C ASN A 200 -16.00 18.75 -17.72
N PRO A 201 -16.48 19.29 -16.59
CA PRO A 201 -16.79 20.71 -16.44
C PRO A 201 -15.55 21.60 -16.41
N ARG A 202 -14.36 21.03 -16.13
CA ARG A 202 -13.10 21.77 -16.05
C ARG A 202 -12.34 21.77 -17.37
N ILE A 203 -12.31 20.64 -18.08
CA ILE A 203 -11.43 20.47 -19.25
C ILE A 203 -12.13 19.95 -20.50
N GLY A 204 -13.36 19.45 -20.39
CA GLY A 204 -14.16 18.98 -21.51
C GLY A 204 -14.79 20.11 -22.33
N SER A 205 -15.63 19.73 -23.30
CA SER A 205 -16.42 20.66 -24.13
C SER A 205 -15.60 21.72 -24.88
N GLY A 206 -14.36 21.40 -25.28
CA GLY A 206 -13.49 22.33 -26.00
C GLY A 206 -13.06 23.55 -25.17
N GLN A 207 -12.97 23.39 -23.85
CA GLN A 207 -12.42 24.41 -22.95
C GLN A 207 -11.00 24.80 -23.38
N THR A 208 -10.63 26.07 -23.26
CA THR A 208 -9.25 26.51 -23.55
C THR A 208 -8.36 26.38 -22.32
N VAL A 209 -7.05 26.30 -22.54
CA VAL A 209 -6.04 26.24 -21.46
C VAL A 209 -6.16 27.44 -20.51
N GLU A 210 -6.41 28.65 -21.03
CA GLU A 210 -6.51 29.86 -20.20
C GLU A 210 -7.68 29.77 -19.23
N LYS A 211 -8.83 29.27 -19.70
CA LYS A 211 -10.02 29.08 -18.87
C LYS A 211 -9.81 27.96 -17.85
N PHE A 212 -9.16 26.86 -18.24
CA PHE A 212 -8.80 25.80 -17.31
C PHE A 212 -7.88 26.32 -16.20
N VAL A 213 -6.80 27.01 -16.53
CA VAL A 213 -5.85 27.59 -15.57
C VAL A 213 -6.56 28.56 -14.63
N GLN A 214 -7.47 29.39 -15.15
CA GLN A 214 -8.30 30.26 -14.32
C GLN A 214 -9.18 29.47 -13.33
N ILE A 215 -9.83 28.39 -13.78
CA ILE A 215 -10.64 27.55 -12.88
C ILE A 215 -9.76 26.96 -11.78
N MET A 216 -8.62 26.35 -12.14
CA MET A 216 -7.74 25.67 -11.20
C MET A 216 -7.17 26.62 -10.14
N LYS A 217 -6.76 27.84 -10.54
CA LYS A 217 -6.26 28.87 -9.61
C LYS A 217 -7.34 29.40 -8.65
N ASN A 218 -8.62 29.22 -8.97
CA ASN A 218 -9.75 29.72 -8.18
C ASN A 218 -10.52 28.61 -7.45
N LEU A 219 -9.99 27.37 -7.38
CA LEU A 219 -10.66 26.28 -6.67
C LEU A 219 -10.74 26.49 -5.14
N ASP A 220 -9.86 27.32 -4.57
CA ASP A 220 -9.81 27.71 -3.14
C ASP A 220 -10.05 26.52 -2.18
N LEU A 221 -9.38 25.40 -2.46
CA LEU A 221 -9.56 24.17 -1.70
C LEU A 221 -8.73 24.22 -0.41
N PRO A 222 -9.25 23.68 0.71
CA PRO A 222 -8.48 23.57 1.93
C PRO A 222 -7.21 22.76 1.67
N LYS A 223 -6.15 23.07 2.42
CA LYS A 223 -4.93 22.26 2.43
C LYS A 223 -5.29 20.79 2.71
N PRO A 224 -4.74 19.81 1.97
CA PRO A 224 -5.01 18.40 2.26
C PRO A 224 -4.61 18.06 3.70
N GLN A 225 -5.48 17.36 4.43
CA GLN A 225 -5.34 17.20 5.88
C GLN A 225 -4.08 16.43 6.29
N ARG A 226 -3.61 15.51 5.44
CA ARG A 226 -2.54 14.55 5.76
C ARG A 226 -1.21 14.82 5.05
N ILE A 227 -1.15 15.81 4.15
CA ILE A 227 -0.01 16.04 3.24
C ILE A 227 1.35 16.19 3.94
N ASP A 228 1.39 16.87 5.10
CA ASP A 228 2.63 17.10 5.85
C ASP A 228 3.20 15.80 6.44
N SER A 229 2.37 14.77 6.59
CA SER A 229 2.73 13.46 7.14
C SER A 229 2.90 12.38 6.08
N THR A 230 2.08 12.38 5.03
CA THR A 230 2.02 11.31 4.01
C THR A 230 3.10 11.46 2.96
N VAL A 231 3.32 12.68 2.43
CA VAL A 231 4.31 12.92 1.37
C VAL A 231 5.72 12.49 1.80
N PRO A 232 6.23 12.84 3.00
CA PRO A 232 7.54 12.36 3.43
C PRO A 232 7.66 10.84 3.49
N GLN A 233 6.61 10.13 3.92
CA GLN A 233 6.60 8.67 3.96
C GLN A 233 6.57 8.06 2.55
N ASN A 234 5.77 8.63 1.66
CA ASN A 234 5.62 8.16 0.29
C ASN A 234 6.84 8.46 -0.60
N LEU A 235 7.59 9.52 -0.31
CA LEU A 235 8.92 9.77 -0.91
C LEU A 235 9.93 8.64 -0.63
N GLN A 236 9.63 7.84 0.37
CA GLN A 236 10.38 6.68 0.77
C GLN A 236 9.54 5.39 0.57
N CYS A 237 8.65 5.37 -0.42
CA CYS A 237 7.83 4.21 -0.85
C CYS A 237 6.84 3.71 0.22
N GLY A 238 6.35 4.62 1.05
CA GLY A 238 5.55 4.28 2.24
C GLY A 238 6.42 3.73 3.37
N PHE A 239 7.67 4.22 3.42
CA PHE A 239 8.84 3.63 4.07
C PHE A 239 8.62 2.91 5.38
N SER A 240 9.39 1.83 5.44
CA SER A 240 9.82 1.14 6.64
C SER A 240 11.37 1.19 6.69
N LEU A 241 11.96 2.04 7.52
CA LEU A 241 13.19 1.68 8.27
C LEU A 241 12.86 1.19 9.69
N GLU A 242 11.63 1.47 10.07
CA GLU A 242 11.12 1.62 11.39
C GLU A 242 9.61 1.54 11.17
N LEU A 243 9.00 0.36 11.25
CA LEU A 243 7.55 0.30 11.42
C LEU A 243 7.23 0.76 12.85
N GLY A 244 7.27 2.09 13.03
CA GLY A 244 6.53 2.85 14.04
C GLY A 244 5.02 2.84 13.79
N HIS A 245 4.57 2.04 12.83
CA HIS A 245 3.30 1.35 12.88
C HIS A 245 3.61 -0.13 12.86
N VAL A 246 3.83 -0.70 14.03
CA VAL A 246 3.47 -2.10 14.18
C VAL A 246 1.99 -2.12 13.83
N ASN A 247 1.61 -2.73 12.71
CA ASN A 247 0.37 -3.48 12.77
C ASN A 247 0.65 -4.48 13.89
N GLU A 248 0.22 -4.18 15.12
CA GLU A 248 0.40 -5.04 16.30
C GLU A 248 -0.15 -6.46 16.05
N ASP A 249 -0.80 -6.66 14.90
CA ASP A 249 -1.28 -7.90 14.34
C ASP A 249 -0.24 -8.73 13.54
N ASN A 250 0.94 -8.21 13.17
CA ASN A 250 1.91 -8.94 12.31
C ASN A 250 3.41 -8.84 12.70
N PHE A 251 3.76 -8.31 13.87
CA PHE A 251 5.15 -8.33 14.38
C PHE A 251 5.58 -9.76 14.71
N THR A 252 6.73 -10.20 14.19
CA THR A 252 7.19 -11.58 14.32
C THR A 252 8.41 -11.75 15.23
N MET A 253 8.73 -13.00 15.56
CA MET A 253 9.96 -13.36 16.27
C MET A 253 11.24 -13.08 15.46
N HIS A 254 11.15 -13.00 14.12
CA HIS A 254 12.30 -12.61 13.29
C HIS A 254 12.58 -11.11 13.42
N ASP A 255 11.52 -10.28 13.45
CA ASP A 255 11.64 -8.84 13.67
C ASP A 255 12.22 -8.55 15.05
N LEU A 256 11.74 -9.29 16.06
CA LEU A 256 12.29 -9.22 17.42
C LEU A 256 13.79 -9.52 17.45
N TYR A 257 14.25 -10.53 16.71
CA TYR A 257 15.67 -10.90 16.67
C TYR A 257 16.55 -9.78 16.08
N GLN A 258 16.12 -9.15 14.98
CA GLN A 258 16.87 -8.05 14.35
C GLN A 258 16.98 -6.81 15.26
N LEU A 259 15.97 -6.60 16.12
CA LEU A 259 15.93 -5.48 17.05
C LEU A 259 16.64 -5.76 18.38
N LEU A 260 16.92 -7.03 18.70
CA LEU A 260 17.33 -7.45 20.05
C LEU A 260 18.58 -6.71 20.56
N ASP A 261 19.59 -6.57 19.71
CA ASP A 261 20.86 -5.90 20.06
C ASP A 261 20.74 -4.38 20.16
N ASN A 262 19.64 -3.81 19.68
CA ASN A 262 19.40 -2.36 19.61
C ASN A 262 18.27 -1.89 20.55
N LEU A 263 17.74 -2.78 21.40
CA LEU A 263 16.68 -2.42 22.35
C LEU A 263 17.15 -1.31 23.29
N LYS A 264 16.35 -0.25 23.42
CA LYS A 264 16.62 0.83 24.37
C LYS A 264 16.32 0.36 25.78
N SER A 265 16.89 1.03 26.78
CA SER A 265 16.57 0.77 28.19
C SER A 265 15.11 1.05 28.55
N THR A 266 14.38 1.77 27.70
CA THR A 266 12.94 2.05 27.82
C THR A 266 12.06 0.99 27.14
N GLU A 267 12.63 -0.07 26.58
CA GLU A 267 11.91 -1.13 25.87
C GLU A 267 12.13 -2.49 26.54
N ARG A 268 11.15 -3.40 26.43
CA ARG A 268 11.20 -4.69 27.13
C ARG A 268 10.58 -5.84 26.34
N VAL A 269 11.16 -7.03 26.44
CA VAL A 269 10.62 -8.29 25.89
C VAL A 269 10.03 -9.14 27.01
N ILE A 270 8.77 -9.57 26.84
CA ILE A 270 8.02 -10.36 27.82
C ILE A 270 7.64 -11.71 27.22
N ASP A 271 8.04 -12.77 27.91
CA ASP A 271 7.69 -14.15 27.59
C ASP A 271 6.55 -14.61 28.51
N VAL A 272 5.37 -14.87 27.94
CA VAL A 272 4.17 -15.27 28.69
C VAL A 272 3.97 -16.79 28.79
N ARG A 273 4.99 -17.58 28.43
CA ARG A 273 4.99 -19.03 28.63
C ARG A 273 5.13 -19.41 30.11
N THR A 274 4.91 -20.69 30.41
CA THR A 274 5.12 -21.20 31.76
C THR A 274 6.61 -21.15 32.16
N PRO A 275 6.93 -21.05 33.47
CA PRO A 275 8.33 -21.04 33.92
C PRO A 275 9.15 -22.25 33.45
N ASN A 276 8.52 -23.42 33.31
CA ASN A 276 9.17 -24.62 32.81
C ASN A 276 9.54 -24.49 31.31
N GLU A 277 8.64 -23.97 30.48
CA GLU A 277 8.95 -23.68 29.06
C GLU A 277 10.06 -22.63 28.92
N TYR A 278 10.05 -21.62 29.79
CA TYR A 278 11.05 -20.55 29.82
C TYR A 278 12.46 -21.08 30.16
N SER A 279 12.57 -21.92 31.20
CA SER A 279 13.85 -22.53 31.62
C SER A 279 14.49 -23.49 30.59
N GLN A 280 13.72 -23.96 29.61
CA GLN A 280 14.24 -24.83 28.55
C GLN A 280 14.95 -24.03 27.44
N GLY A 281 14.68 -22.74 27.35
CA GLY A 281 15.20 -21.83 26.34
C GLY A 281 14.24 -20.67 26.11
N HIS A 282 14.75 -19.45 26.18
CA HIS A 282 13.99 -18.21 25.98
C HIS A 282 14.81 -17.15 25.22
N VAL A 283 14.12 -16.10 24.75
CA VAL A 283 14.76 -14.96 24.08
C VAL A 283 15.74 -14.29 25.05
N PRO A 284 17.00 -14.03 24.66
CA PRO A 284 17.97 -13.38 25.54
C PRO A 284 17.47 -12.06 26.12
N GLY A 285 17.65 -11.87 27.43
CA GLY A 285 17.22 -10.64 28.13
C GLY A 285 15.72 -10.44 28.29
N SER A 286 14.88 -11.40 27.87
CA SER A 286 13.43 -11.36 28.12
C SER A 286 13.09 -11.53 29.60
N LEU A 287 11.87 -11.13 29.99
CA LEU A 287 11.32 -11.33 31.32
C LEU A 287 10.17 -12.33 31.26
N ASN A 288 10.19 -13.35 32.12
CA ASN A 288 9.07 -14.30 32.19
C ASN A 288 7.93 -13.75 33.06
N ILE A 289 6.79 -13.46 32.43
CA ILE A 289 5.53 -13.13 33.11
C ILE A 289 4.46 -14.09 32.59
N PRO A 290 4.27 -15.25 33.23
CA PRO A 290 3.31 -16.24 32.75
C PRO A 290 1.90 -15.67 32.64
N MET A 291 1.17 -16.05 31.59
CA MET A 291 -0.25 -15.67 31.42
C MET A 291 -1.07 -15.99 32.68
N GLY A 292 -1.81 -15.00 33.18
CA GLY A 292 -2.55 -15.02 34.45
C GLY A 292 -1.88 -14.21 35.57
N ASN A 293 -0.63 -13.76 35.37
CA ASN A 293 0.13 -12.98 36.35
C ASN A 293 0.30 -11.51 35.96
N GLU A 294 -0.12 -11.10 34.76
CA GLU A 294 0.08 -9.77 34.18
C GLU A 294 -0.33 -8.63 35.11
N GLN A 295 -1.43 -8.79 35.86
CA GLN A 295 -1.96 -7.75 36.73
C GLN A 295 -1.00 -7.37 37.87
N SER A 296 -0.14 -8.29 38.31
CA SER A 296 0.86 -8.01 39.36
C SER A 296 2.04 -7.19 38.85
N PHE A 297 2.20 -7.06 37.54
CA PHE A 297 3.31 -6.35 36.89
C PHE A 297 2.87 -5.09 36.16
N LEU A 298 1.60 -4.71 36.25
CA LEU A 298 1.03 -3.60 35.47
C LEU A 298 1.78 -2.27 35.69
N GLU A 299 2.14 -1.97 36.93
CA GLU A 299 2.90 -0.75 37.27
C GLU A 299 4.30 -0.75 36.63
N GLU A 300 5.01 -1.88 36.69
CA GLU A 300 6.32 -2.04 36.06
C GLU A 300 6.20 -1.93 34.53
N LEU A 301 5.22 -2.62 33.94
CA LEU A 301 4.97 -2.60 32.50
C LEU A 301 4.64 -1.18 32.00
N SER A 302 3.86 -0.41 32.77
CA SER A 302 3.51 0.97 32.43
C SER A 302 4.70 1.94 32.42
N SER A 303 5.85 1.57 33.01
CA SER A 303 7.05 2.41 33.04
C SER A 303 7.87 2.35 31.75
N TYR A 304 7.68 1.32 30.93
CA TYR A 304 8.37 1.18 29.64
C TYR A 304 7.69 2.02 28.56
N GLN A 305 8.46 2.49 27.58
CA GLN A 305 7.90 3.15 26.40
C GLN A 305 7.33 2.15 25.38
N ARG A 306 7.83 0.91 25.38
CA ARG A 306 7.36 -0.15 24.48
C ARG A 306 7.63 -1.53 25.06
N ILE A 307 6.68 -2.45 24.91
CA ILE A 307 6.77 -3.83 25.38
C ILE A 307 6.50 -4.79 24.22
N PHE A 308 7.31 -5.83 24.04
CA PHE A 308 7.10 -6.90 23.07
C PHE A 308 6.64 -8.16 23.80
N VAL A 309 5.44 -8.67 23.51
CA VAL A 309 4.87 -9.84 24.20
C VAL A 309 4.84 -11.03 23.25
N HIS A 310 5.46 -12.14 23.64
CA HIS A 310 5.46 -13.38 22.86
C HIS A 310 5.17 -14.61 23.71
N CYS A 311 4.87 -15.72 23.04
CA CYS A 311 4.75 -17.03 23.70
C CYS A 311 5.35 -18.14 22.83
N HIS A 312 4.82 -19.36 22.91
CA HIS A 312 5.28 -20.46 22.06
C HIS A 312 4.84 -20.33 20.59
N SER A 313 3.60 -19.86 20.35
CA SER A 313 2.97 -19.86 19.01
C SER A 313 1.98 -18.69 18.84
N GLY A 314 2.22 -17.56 19.53
CA GLY A 314 1.37 -16.37 19.49
C GLY A 314 0.03 -16.37 20.25
N ARG A 315 -0.67 -17.50 20.41
CA ARG A 315 -2.03 -17.53 21.02
C ARG A 315 -2.14 -16.98 22.45
N ARG A 316 -1.17 -17.30 23.32
CA ARG A 316 -1.16 -16.77 24.70
C ARG A 316 -0.77 -15.29 24.73
N ALA A 317 0.12 -14.87 23.84
CA ALA A 317 0.51 -13.47 23.70
C ALA A 317 -0.70 -12.60 23.35
N GLN A 318 -1.54 -13.03 22.39
CA GLN A 318 -2.79 -12.34 22.04
C GLN A 318 -3.73 -12.17 23.24
N THR A 319 -3.87 -13.21 24.06
CA THR A 319 -4.75 -13.17 25.24
C THR A 319 -4.26 -12.14 26.25
N VAL A 320 -2.95 -12.13 26.54
CA VAL A 320 -2.33 -11.17 27.46
C VAL A 320 -2.39 -9.75 26.90
N TYR A 321 -2.12 -9.56 25.60
CA TYR A 321 -2.24 -8.27 24.93
C TYR A 321 -3.63 -7.66 25.11
N THR A 322 -4.70 -8.41 24.86
CA THR A 322 -6.08 -7.93 25.06
C THR A 322 -6.33 -7.57 26.54
N MET A 323 -5.83 -8.36 27.50
CA MET A 323 -6.00 -8.07 28.92
C MET A 323 -5.28 -6.80 29.35
N LEU A 324 -4.05 -6.58 28.89
CA LEU A 324 -3.27 -5.37 29.16
C LEU A 324 -3.91 -4.13 28.54
N GLY A 325 -4.41 -4.24 27.31
CA GLY A 325 -5.15 -3.16 26.64
C GLY A 325 -6.44 -2.77 27.38
N MET A 326 -7.19 -3.75 27.89
CA MET A 326 -8.36 -3.49 28.76
C MET A 326 -8.00 -2.77 30.07
N GLN A 327 -6.74 -2.85 30.50
CA GLN A 327 -6.21 -2.18 31.69
C GLN A 327 -5.53 -0.84 31.38
N GLY A 328 -5.57 -0.39 30.11
CA GLY A 328 -5.08 0.92 29.67
C GLY A 328 -3.60 0.96 29.27
N LEU A 329 -2.96 -0.19 29.07
CA LEU A 329 -1.62 -0.23 28.45
C LEU A 329 -1.75 -0.23 26.93
N GLU A 330 -1.34 0.87 26.32
CA GLU A 330 -1.40 1.09 24.87
C GLU A 330 -0.02 0.96 24.19
N ASN A 331 1.03 0.63 24.95
CA ASN A 331 2.42 0.57 24.53
C ASN A 331 2.92 -0.87 24.30
N VAL A 332 2.04 -1.78 23.86
CA VAL A 332 2.31 -3.24 23.83
C VAL A 332 2.26 -3.78 22.40
N VAL A 333 3.40 -4.22 21.90
CA VAL A 333 3.52 -4.95 20.65
C VAL A 333 3.26 -6.45 20.88
N CYS A 334 2.21 -6.98 20.23
CA CYS A 334 1.87 -8.39 20.32
C CYS A 334 2.54 -9.21 19.21
N ILE A 335 3.22 -10.31 19.58
CA ILE A 335 3.77 -11.30 18.64
C ILE A 335 2.81 -12.48 18.59
N ASN A 336 1.77 -12.38 17.76
CA ASN A 336 0.66 -13.34 17.68
C ASN A 336 0.71 -14.31 16.47
N SER A 337 1.45 -13.96 15.42
CA SER A 337 1.61 -14.74 14.18
C SER A 337 2.82 -15.69 14.19
N SER A 338 3.67 -15.60 15.23
CA SER A 338 4.84 -16.47 15.44
C SER A 338 5.13 -16.66 16.94
N GLY A 339 6.15 -17.43 17.29
CA GLY A 339 6.59 -17.58 18.68
C GLY A 339 7.91 -18.34 18.83
N MET A 340 8.18 -18.82 20.04
CA MET A 340 9.42 -19.55 20.33
C MET A 340 9.60 -20.82 19.47
N ALA A 341 8.52 -21.38 18.91
CA ALA A 341 8.63 -22.43 17.90
C ALA A 341 9.43 -21.96 16.67
N ASP A 342 9.06 -20.81 16.11
CA ASP A 342 9.71 -20.20 14.95
C ASP A 342 11.13 -19.72 15.26
N TRP A 343 11.33 -19.12 16.44
CA TRP A 343 12.67 -18.73 16.93
C TRP A 343 13.64 -19.91 16.97
N THR A 344 13.15 -21.08 17.41
CA THR A 344 13.93 -22.32 17.47
C THR A 344 14.21 -22.88 16.08
N ILE A 345 13.22 -22.87 15.18
CA ILE A 345 13.36 -23.31 13.78
C ILE A 345 14.40 -22.46 13.04
N ALA A 346 14.38 -21.14 13.28
CA ALA A 346 15.32 -20.19 12.68
C ALA A 346 16.75 -20.29 13.25
N GLY A 347 16.95 -21.06 14.33
CA GLY A 347 18.26 -21.23 14.95
C GLY A 347 18.77 -20.01 15.70
N PHE A 348 17.88 -19.11 16.14
CA PHE A 348 18.23 -17.92 16.90
C PHE A 348 18.72 -18.26 18.33
N PRO A 349 19.57 -17.41 18.93
CA PRO A 349 20.17 -17.68 20.24
C PRO A 349 19.13 -17.76 21.35
N VAL A 350 19.37 -18.60 22.35
CA VAL A 350 18.51 -18.72 23.54
C VAL A 350 19.32 -18.62 24.83
N GLU A 351 18.73 -18.01 25.85
CA GLU A 351 19.21 -18.09 27.24
C GLU A 351 18.49 -19.22 27.98
N ARG A 352 19.11 -19.74 29.05
CA ARG A 352 18.60 -20.86 29.84
C ARG A 352 18.77 -20.62 31.34
#